data_AF-A0A2S1KRI2-F1
#
_entry.id   AF-A0A2S1KRI2-F1
#
_cell.length_a   1.000
_cell.length_b   1.000
_cell.length_c   1.000
_cell.angle_alpha   90.00
_cell.angle_beta   90.00
_cell.angle_gamma   90.00
#
_symmetry.space_group_name_H-M   'P 1'
#
loop_
_entity.id
_entity.type
_entity.pdbx_description
1 polymer ?
#
loop_
_entity_poly.entity_id
_entity_poly.type
_entity_poly.pdbx_seq_one_letter_code
_entity_poly.pdbx_strand_id
1 'polypeptide(L)'
;MKTIDTDLVEIKDSQVFGAKELLTELQSISAFDVSSNTELTLAKKRRAAIAKVVPALKKQRKAFLTDMEQQLNEQYPELPAIEELAVALIEDFDKEIKPYVTSIKGERLERIQSTIDEISANYGQETYQAPTEYANEEYWTQTNNPAKKLEKKIVDDVRLRQIDMAKVEAKLDSDKRKAERLKDAIRGIINNVDRVNGIYSGEDVIKLLMPLGEFIRE
;
A
#
# COMPACT_ATOMS: atom_id res chain seq x y z
N MET A 1 3.64 -56.19 -7.70
CA MET A 1 2.81 -55.06 -8.15
C MET A 1 1.49 -55.17 -7.40
N LYS A 2 1.18 -54.26 -6.46
CA LYS A 2 -0.06 -54.32 -5.67
C LYS A 2 -1.07 -53.35 -6.28
N THR A 3 -2.00 -53.87 -7.08
CA THR A 3 -3.18 -53.17 -7.56
C THR A 3 -4.22 -53.16 -6.45
N ILE A 4 -4.62 -51.98 -6.02
CA ILE A 4 -5.78 -51.80 -5.14
C ILE A 4 -6.94 -51.50 -6.07
N ASP A 5 -7.76 -52.52 -6.31
CA ASP A 5 -9.07 -52.36 -6.93
C ASP A 5 -9.95 -51.52 -6.00
N THR A 6 -10.07 -50.26 -6.35
CA THR A 6 -11.21 -49.44 -5.97
C THR A 6 -11.66 -48.81 -7.28
N ASP A 7 -12.95 -48.92 -7.62
CA ASP A 7 -13.64 -48.26 -8.75
C ASP A 7 -13.54 -46.72 -8.68
N LEU A 8 -12.33 -46.18 -8.57
CA LEU A 8 -12.01 -44.82 -8.20
C LEU A 8 -10.72 -44.44 -8.94
N VAL A 9 -10.88 -43.75 -10.07
CA VAL A 9 -9.87 -43.05 -10.88
C VAL A 9 -8.42 -43.54 -10.66
N GLU A 10 -7.95 -44.53 -11.43
CA GLU A 10 -6.51 -44.81 -11.56
C GLU A 10 -5.85 -43.73 -12.42
N ILE A 11 -5.30 -42.68 -11.80
CA ILE A 11 -4.45 -41.72 -12.51
C ILE A 11 -3.02 -42.26 -12.56
N LYS A 12 -2.69 -42.99 -13.64
CA LYS A 12 -1.32 -43.38 -13.98
C LYS A 12 -0.61 -42.23 -14.70
N ASP A 13 0.60 -41.90 -14.27
CA ASP A 13 1.39 -40.70 -14.59
C ASP A 13 1.80 -40.50 -16.07
N SER A 14 1.24 -41.22 -17.04
CA SER A 14 1.76 -41.18 -18.42
C SER A 14 0.81 -41.57 -19.54
N GLN A 15 -0.50 -41.74 -19.31
CA GLN A 15 -1.42 -42.01 -20.40
C GLN A 15 -2.62 -41.09 -20.33
N VAL A 16 -2.92 -40.46 -21.47
CA VAL A 16 -4.17 -39.77 -21.76
C VAL A 16 -5.29 -40.82 -21.69
N PHE A 17 -5.71 -41.18 -20.49
CA PHE A 17 -7.08 -41.67 -20.28
C PHE A 17 -7.98 -40.51 -20.69
N GLY A 18 -8.91 -40.77 -21.61
CA GLY A 18 -9.56 -39.72 -22.38
C GLY A 18 -10.25 -38.70 -21.47
N ALA A 19 -10.07 -37.43 -21.82
CA ALA A 19 -10.66 -36.32 -21.08
C ALA A 19 -12.19 -36.43 -20.96
N LYS A 20 -12.82 -37.18 -21.87
CA LYS A 20 -14.26 -37.49 -21.85
C LYS A 20 -14.63 -38.46 -20.75
N GLU A 21 -13.84 -39.51 -20.54
CA GLU A 21 -14.02 -40.51 -19.49
C GLU A 21 -13.80 -39.89 -18.11
N LEU A 22 -12.72 -39.11 -17.95
CA LEU A 22 -12.46 -38.37 -16.71
C LEU A 22 -13.55 -37.32 -16.42
N LEU A 23 -14.05 -36.62 -17.44
CA LEU A 23 -15.16 -35.67 -17.29
C LEU A 23 -16.45 -36.39 -16.85
N THR A 24 -16.75 -37.53 -17.47
CA THR A 24 -17.93 -38.35 -17.13
C THR A 24 -17.83 -38.87 -15.69
N GLU A 25 -16.65 -39.29 -15.26
CA GLU A 25 -16.39 -39.75 -13.88
C GLU A 25 -16.49 -38.60 -12.88
N LEU A 26 -15.98 -37.41 -13.18
CA LEU A 26 -16.15 -36.24 -12.30
C LEU A 26 -17.61 -35.78 -12.20
N GLN A 27 -18.37 -35.87 -13.30
CA GLN A 27 -19.78 -35.52 -13.34
C GLN A 27 -20.68 -36.52 -12.59
N SER A 28 -20.25 -37.77 -12.46
CA SER A 28 -20.99 -38.81 -11.72
C SER A 28 -20.77 -38.76 -10.20
N ILE A 29 -19.83 -37.94 -9.72
CA ILE A 29 -19.57 -37.75 -8.29
C ILE A 29 -20.61 -36.82 -7.68
N SER A 30 -21.52 -37.37 -6.86
CA SER A 30 -22.44 -36.60 -6.02
C SER A 30 -21.78 -36.12 -4.73
N ALA A 31 -22.34 -35.07 -4.14
CA ALA A 31 -21.93 -34.61 -2.81
C ALA A 31 -22.22 -35.69 -1.76
N PHE A 32 -21.26 -35.93 -0.86
CA PHE A 32 -21.41 -36.92 0.20
C PHE A 32 -22.31 -36.38 1.30
N ASP A 33 -23.32 -37.17 1.67
CA ASP A 33 -23.98 -37.05 2.96
C ASP A 33 -23.15 -37.83 3.98
N VAL A 34 -22.67 -37.18 5.03
CA VAL A 34 -21.73 -37.77 5.99
C VAL A 34 -22.43 -37.90 7.33
N SER A 35 -22.86 -39.13 7.63
CA SER A 35 -23.60 -39.49 8.84
C SER A 35 -22.81 -40.39 9.80
N SER A 36 -21.67 -40.94 9.37
CA SER A 36 -20.82 -41.82 10.17
C SER A 36 -19.30 -41.58 10.00
N ASN A 37 -18.50 -42.06 10.97
CA ASN A 37 -17.02 -41.98 10.91
C ASN A 37 -16.42 -42.78 9.74
N THR A 38 -17.08 -43.86 9.33
CA THR A 38 -16.69 -44.67 8.17
C THR A 38 -16.92 -43.90 6.87
N GLU A 39 -18.07 -43.23 6.74
CA GLU A 39 -18.39 -42.36 5.60
C GLU A 39 -17.46 -41.14 5.53
N LEU A 40 -17.09 -40.56 6.68
CA LEU A 40 -16.13 -39.46 6.75
C LEU A 40 -14.76 -39.87 6.20
N THR A 41 -14.31 -41.09 6.51
CA THR A 41 -13.03 -41.62 6.03
C THR A 41 -13.05 -41.85 4.52
N LEU A 42 -14.16 -42.41 4.00
CA LEU A 42 -14.37 -42.60 2.57
C LEU A 42 -14.44 -41.27 1.81
N ALA A 43 -15.17 -40.29 2.33
CA ALA A 43 -15.29 -38.95 1.77
C ALA A 43 -13.92 -38.23 1.72
N LYS A 44 -13.11 -38.34 2.78
CA LYS A 44 -11.74 -37.80 2.81
C LYS A 44 -10.84 -38.45 1.76
N LYS A 45 -10.92 -39.77 1.58
CA LYS A 45 -10.14 -40.50 0.57
C LYS A 45 -10.51 -40.06 -0.85
N ARG A 46 -11.82 -39.95 -1.15
CA ARG A 46 -12.31 -39.50 -2.46
C ARG A 46 -11.98 -38.02 -2.73
N ARG A 47 -12.15 -37.14 -1.74
CA ARG A 47 -11.71 -35.74 -1.83
C ARG A 47 -10.22 -35.63 -2.15
N ALA A 48 -9.37 -36.44 -1.50
CA ALA A 48 -7.94 -36.44 -1.75
C ALA A 48 -7.59 -36.92 -3.18
N ALA A 49 -8.35 -37.86 -3.75
CA ALA A 49 -8.20 -38.30 -5.13
C ALA A 49 -8.59 -37.18 -6.12
N ILE A 50 -9.76 -36.55 -5.93
CA ILE A 50 -10.22 -35.43 -6.78
C ILE A 50 -9.26 -34.24 -6.70
N ALA A 51 -8.73 -33.94 -5.51
CA ALA A 51 -7.78 -32.85 -5.31
C ALA A 51 -6.48 -33.01 -6.14
N LYS A 52 -6.12 -34.24 -6.52
CA LYS A 52 -4.96 -34.52 -7.39
C LYS A 52 -5.24 -34.28 -8.88
N VAL A 53 -6.51 -34.27 -9.30
CA VAL A 53 -6.90 -34.06 -10.70
C VAL A 53 -6.56 -32.65 -11.16
N VAL A 54 -6.86 -31.63 -10.35
CA VAL A 54 -6.62 -30.22 -10.69
C VAL A 54 -5.15 -29.91 -11.01
N PRO A 55 -4.15 -30.27 -10.18
CA PRO A 55 -2.75 -30.03 -10.51
C PRO A 55 -2.28 -30.86 -11.71
N ALA A 56 -2.78 -32.10 -11.89
CA ALA A 56 -2.46 -32.93 -13.05
C ALA A 56 -2.94 -32.29 -14.37
N LEU A 57 -4.19 -31.79 -14.40
CA LEU A 57 -4.74 -31.06 -15.55
C LEU A 57 -3.97 -29.77 -15.84
N LYS A 58 -3.58 -29.01 -14.81
CA LYS A 58 -2.72 -27.83 -14.99
C LYS A 58 -1.38 -28.17 -15.62
N LYS A 59 -0.75 -29.27 -15.18
CA LYS A 59 0.53 -29.75 -15.73
C LYS A 59 0.38 -30.17 -17.19
N GLN A 60 -0.66 -30.93 -17.54
CA GLN A 60 -0.94 -31.33 -18.92
C GLN A 60 -1.24 -30.13 -19.82
N ARG A 61 -2.06 -29.18 -19.36
CA ARG A 61 -2.33 -27.95 -20.10
C ARG A 61 -1.06 -27.15 -20.37
N LYS A 62 -0.18 -27.03 -19.36
CA LYS A 62 1.11 -26.34 -19.53
C LYS A 62 1.99 -27.06 -20.56
N ALA A 63 2.10 -28.39 -20.48
CA ALA A 63 2.87 -29.18 -21.43
C ALA A 63 2.33 -29.04 -22.86
N PHE A 64 1.00 -29.08 -23.04
CA PHE A 64 0.36 -28.88 -24.34
C PHE A 64 0.64 -27.47 -24.90
N LEU A 65 0.51 -26.43 -24.09
CA LEU A 65 0.80 -25.06 -24.53
C LEU A 65 2.27 -24.91 -24.96
N THR A 66 3.21 -25.49 -24.21
CA THR A 66 4.63 -25.49 -24.57
C THR A 66 4.90 -26.26 -25.87
N ASP A 67 4.27 -27.42 -26.07
CA ASP A 67 4.41 -28.20 -27.31
C ASP A 67 3.84 -27.44 -28.52
N MET A 68 2.68 -26.80 -28.37
CA MET A 68 2.10 -25.94 -29.41
C MET A 68 2.96 -24.72 -29.71
N GLU A 69 3.55 -24.09 -28.68
CA GLU A 69 4.48 -22.98 -28.85
C GLU A 69 5.76 -23.41 -29.57
N GLN A 70 6.29 -24.59 -29.25
CA GLN A 70 7.42 -25.17 -29.98
C GLN A 70 7.08 -25.43 -31.45
N GLN A 71 5.93 -26.05 -31.73
CA GLN A 71 5.47 -26.27 -33.10
C GLN A 71 5.25 -24.96 -33.86
N LEU A 72 4.70 -23.94 -33.20
CA LEU A 72 4.52 -22.61 -33.78
C LEU A 72 5.87 -21.98 -34.14
N ASN A 73 6.85 -22.07 -33.24
CA ASN A 73 8.20 -21.52 -33.46
C ASN A 73 8.98 -22.32 -34.52
N GLU A 74 8.76 -23.62 -34.65
CA GLU A 74 9.33 -24.43 -35.74
C GLU A 74 8.70 -24.09 -37.09
N GLN A 75 7.39 -23.84 -37.12
CA GLN A 75 6.67 -23.51 -38.34
C GLN A 75 6.89 -22.06 -38.79
N TYR A 76 7.06 -21.14 -37.84
CA TYR A 76 7.26 -19.70 -38.05
C TYR A 76 8.45 -19.19 -37.21
N PRO A 77 9.69 -19.57 -37.58
CA PRO A 77 10.90 -19.19 -36.83
C PRO A 77 11.15 -17.68 -36.82
N GLU A 78 10.51 -16.93 -37.71
CA GLU A 78 10.54 -15.47 -37.71
C GLU A 78 9.82 -14.84 -36.51
N LEU A 79 8.85 -15.52 -35.88
CA LEU A 79 8.07 -14.94 -34.78
C LEU A 79 8.93 -14.65 -33.55
N PRO A 80 9.77 -15.58 -33.04
CA PRO A 80 10.73 -15.26 -31.97
C PRO A 80 11.69 -14.14 -32.36
N ALA A 81 12.18 -14.12 -33.60
CA ALA A 81 13.11 -13.09 -34.06
C ALA A 81 12.45 -11.69 -34.12
N ILE A 82 11.18 -11.61 -34.51
CA ILE A 82 10.38 -10.38 -34.50
C ILE A 82 10.16 -9.92 -33.06
N GLU A 83 9.85 -10.83 -32.14
CA GLU A 83 9.66 -10.52 -30.72
C GLU A 83 10.96 -9.98 -30.10
N GLU A 84 12.09 -10.65 -30.31
CA GLU A 84 13.40 -10.20 -29.84
C GLU A 84 13.76 -8.82 -30.40
N LEU A 85 13.54 -8.60 -31.71
CA LEU A 85 13.80 -7.31 -32.34
C LEU A 85 12.88 -6.22 -31.78
N ALA A 86 11.59 -6.50 -31.58
CA ALA A 86 10.64 -5.55 -31.03
C ALA A 86 11.03 -5.14 -29.59
N VAL A 87 11.42 -6.11 -28.75
CA VAL A 87 11.89 -5.86 -27.39
C VAL A 87 13.17 -5.01 -27.42
N ALA A 88 14.15 -5.36 -28.25
CA ALA A 88 15.39 -4.59 -28.38
C ALA A 88 15.14 -3.15 -28.83
N LEU A 89 14.27 -2.94 -29.82
CA LEU A 89 13.90 -1.60 -30.29
C LEU A 89 13.18 -0.77 -29.23
N ILE A 90 12.29 -1.39 -28.44
CA ILE A 90 11.63 -0.70 -27.31
C ILE A 90 12.68 -0.28 -26.28
N GLU A 91 13.60 -1.17 -25.91
CA GLU A 91 14.68 -0.84 -24.97
C GLU A 91 15.58 0.29 -25.48
N ASP A 92 15.90 0.29 -26.77
CA ASP A 92 16.73 1.34 -27.36
C ASP A 92 15.99 2.68 -27.42
N PHE A 93 14.69 2.69 -27.79
CA PHE A 93 13.87 3.91 -27.67
C PHE A 93 13.77 4.39 -26.23
N ASP A 94 13.59 3.51 -25.26
CA ASP A 94 13.54 3.89 -23.85
C ASP A 94 14.88 4.47 -23.37
N LYS A 95 16.02 3.93 -23.80
CA LYS A 95 17.35 4.47 -23.51
C LYS A 95 17.54 5.87 -24.08
N GLU A 96 17.06 6.12 -25.30
CA GLU A 96 17.17 7.43 -25.95
C GLU A 96 16.20 8.47 -25.39
N ILE A 97 14.96 8.07 -25.08
CA ILE A 97 13.90 8.96 -24.61
C ILE A 97 14.11 9.33 -23.13
N LYS A 98 14.61 8.40 -22.31
CA LYS A 98 14.70 8.59 -20.85
C LYS A 98 15.51 9.84 -20.44
N PRO A 99 16.70 10.14 -20.99
CA PRO A 99 17.41 11.38 -20.69
C PRO A 99 16.59 12.64 -21.01
N TYR A 100 15.87 12.63 -22.14
CA TYR A 100 15.03 13.74 -22.55
C TYR A 100 13.83 13.92 -21.61
N VAL A 101 13.15 12.84 -21.23
CA VAL A 101 12.05 12.88 -20.24
C VAL A 101 12.57 13.36 -18.88
N THR A 102 13.75 12.93 -18.45
CA THR A 102 14.38 13.42 -17.21
C THR A 102 14.68 14.92 -17.29
N SER A 103 15.20 15.40 -18.42
CA SER A 103 15.46 16.83 -18.66
C SER A 103 14.16 17.64 -18.59
N ILE A 104 13.12 17.23 -19.32
CA ILE A 104 11.80 17.89 -19.30
C ILE A 104 11.24 17.94 -17.89
N LYS A 105 11.34 16.84 -17.14
CA LYS A 105 10.85 16.82 -15.76
C LYS A 105 11.63 17.80 -14.87
N GLY A 106 12.95 17.92 -15.06
CA GLY A 106 13.76 18.93 -14.38
C GLY A 106 13.30 20.36 -14.70
N GLU A 107 13.18 20.69 -15.99
CA GLU A 107 12.70 22.01 -16.45
C GLU A 107 11.30 22.34 -15.91
N ARG A 108 10.41 21.35 -15.85
CA ARG A 108 9.07 21.50 -15.29
C ARG A 108 9.10 21.87 -13.80
N LEU A 109 9.95 21.20 -13.02
CA LEU A 109 10.08 21.47 -11.59
C LEU A 109 10.67 22.87 -11.34
N GLU A 110 11.68 23.26 -12.11
CA GLU A 110 12.25 24.61 -12.03
C GLU A 110 11.20 25.67 -12.40
N ARG A 111 10.44 25.44 -13.48
CA ARG A 111 9.45 26.40 -13.98
C ARG A 111 8.25 26.56 -13.05
N ILE A 112 7.83 25.50 -12.35
CA ILE A 112 6.68 25.60 -11.44
C ILE A 112 7.04 26.21 -10.08
N GLN A 113 8.32 26.26 -9.71
CA GLN A 113 8.75 26.76 -8.40
C GLN A 113 8.29 28.20 -8.16
N SER A 114 8.38 29.09 -9.16
CA SER A 114 7.90 30.47 -9.01
C SER A 114 6.41 30.56 -8.72
N THR A 115 5.61 29.65 -9.30
CA THR A 115 4.17 29.58 -9.03
C THR A 115 3.89 29.08 -7.62
N ILE A 116 4.68 28.12 -7.12
CA ILE A 116 4.61 27.67 -5.72
C ILE A 116 4.96 28.81 -4.77
N ASP A 117 6.03 29.54 -5.06
CA ASP A 117 6.48 30.67 -4.25
C ASP A 117 5.39 31.76 -4.19
N GLU A 118 4.81 32.12 -5.34
CA GLU A 118 3.74 33.12 -5.44
C GLU A 118 2.48 32.70 -4.66
N ILE A 119 2.02 31.46 -4.87
CA ILE A 119 0.84 30.94 -4.17
C ILE A 119 1.13 30.87 -2.67
N SER A 120 2.30 30.35 -2.25
CA SER A 120 2.64 30.23 -0.84
C SER A 120 2.71 31.60 -0.16
N ALA A 121 3.30 32.60 -0.82
CA ALA A 121 3.33 33.97 -0.34
C ALA A 121 1.91 34.57 -0.18
N ASN A 122 1.00 34.30 -1.13
CA ASN A 122 -0.40 34.74 -1.05
C ASN A 122 -1.16 34.14 0.15
N TYR A 123 -0.75 32.96 0.62
CA TYR A 123 -1.31 32.30 1.80
C TYR A 123 -0.48 32.51 3.08
N GLY A 124 0.59 33.32 3.03
CA GLY A 124 1.49 33.54 4.17
C GLY A 124 2.20 32.28 4.66
N GLN A 125 2.43 31.32 3.76
CA GLN A 125 3.11 30.06 4.06
C GLN A 125 4.57 30.10 3.58
N GLU A 126 5.44 29.36 4.25
CA GLU A 126 6.80 29.14 3.77
C GLU A 126 6.78 28.41 2.44
N THR A 127 7.65 28.83 1.51
CA THR A 127 7.80 28.12 0.24
C THR A 127 8.37 26.72 0.46
N TYR A 128 8.07 25.82 -0.46
CA TYR A 128 8.57 24.46 -0.45
C TYR A 128 9.05 24.08 -1.85
N GLN A 129 9.98 23.13 -1.90
CA GLN A 129 10.46 22.61 -3.18
C GLN A 129 9.35 21.84 -3.91
N ALA A 130 9.24 22.10 -5.21
CA ALA A 130 8.31 21.38 -6.08
C ALA A 130 8.47 19.85 -5.94
N PRO A 131 7.43 19.13 -5.49
CA PRO A 131 7.42 17.67 -5.44
C PRO A 131 7.63 17.08 -6.84
N THR A 132 8.35 15.96 -6.92
CA THR A 132 8.63 15.29 -8.21
C THR A 132 7.37 14.90 -8.98
N GLU A 133 6.27 14.62 -8.26
CA GLU A 133 4.95 14.36 -8.85
C GLU A 133 4.43 15.49 -9.74
N TYR A 134 4.80 16.74 -9.43
CA TYR A 134 4.33 17.91 -10.19
C TYR A 134 4.90 17.92 -11.61
N ALA A 135 5.98 17.19 -11.88
CA ALA A 135 6.57 17.06 -13.21
C ALA A 135 5.83 16.06 -14.13
N ASN A 136 4.88 15.30 -13.60
CA ASN A 136 4.15 14.28 -14.34
C ASN A 136 3.31 14.90 -15.45
N GLU A 137 3.24 14.23 -16.61
CA GLU A 137 2.57 14.74 -17.81
C GLU A 137 1.11 15.13 -17.60
N GLU A 138 0.39 14.49 -16.67
CA GLU A 138 -0.99 14.82 -16.33
C GLU A 138 -1.20 16.26 -15.82
N TYR A 139 -0.14 16.92 -15.37
CA TYR A 139 -0.14 18.28 -14.83
C TYR A 139 0.34 19.34 -15.84
N TRP A 140 0.72 18.91 -17.04
CA TRP A 140 1.29 19.77 -18.08
C TRP A 140 0.51 19.66 -19.37
N THR A 141 0.42 20.76 -20.11
CA THR A 141 -0.15 20.74 -21.46
C THR A 141 0.82 20.09 -22.45
N GLN A 142 0.32 19.72 -23.63
CA GLN A 142 1.17 19.25 -24.74
C GLN A 142 2.23 20.28 -25.15
N THR A 143 1.98 21.57 -24.91
CA THR A 143 2.93 22.67 -25.16
C THR A 143 3.83 22.97 -23.95
N ASN A 144 3.94 22.04 -23.00
CA ASN A 144 4.77 22.14 -21.80
C ASN A 144 4.49 23.36 -20.90
N ASN A 145 3.23 23.77 -20.76
CA ASN A 145 2.81 24.79 -19.80
C ASN A 145 2.07 24.13 -18.61
N PRO A 146 2.13 24.72 -17.39
CA PRO A 146 1.35 24.25 -16.26
C PRO A 146 -0.15 24.17 -16.60
N ALA A 147 -0.78 23.04 -16.33
CA ALA A 147 -2.22 22.91 -16.48
C ALA A 147 -2.94 23.45 -15.23
N LYS A 148 -4.19 23.88 -15.37
CA LYS A 148 -5.03 24.33 -14.22
C LYS A 148 -5.15 23.30 -13.09
N LYS A 149 -5.06 22.00 -13.42
CA LYS A 149 -5.05 20.92 -12.43
C LYS A 149 -3.84 21.01 -11.50
N LEU A 150 -2.68 21.41 -12.02
CA LEU A 150 -1.46 21.60 -11.24
C LEU A 150 -1.59 22.78 -10.29
N GLU A 151 -2.04 23.93 -10.80
CA GLU A 151 -2.29 25.12 -9.98
C GLU A 151 -3.23 24.82 -8.82
N LYS A 152 -4.34 24.10 -9.10
CA LYS A 152 -5.28 23.69 -8.06
C LYS A 152 -4.62 22.78 -7.01
N LYS A 153 -3.81 21.81 -7.43
CA LYS A 153 -3.07 20.92 -6.52
C LYS A 153 -2.12 21.73 -5.63
N ILE A 154 -1.39 22.69 -6.19
CA ILE A 154 -0.49 23.57 -5.42
C ILE A 154 -1.28 24.37 -4.36
N VAL A 155 -2.42 24.96 -4.74
CA VAL A 155 -3.28 25.70 -3.80
C VAL A 155 -3.79 24.78 -2.68
N ASP A 156 -4.24 23.59 -3.01
CA ASP A 156 -4.73 22.61 -2.02
C ASP A 156 -3.61 22.19 -1.05
N ASP A 157 -2.40 21.94 -1.56
CA ASP A 157 -1.23 21.57 -0.74
C ASP A 157 -0.77 22.71 0.18
N VAL A 158 -0.80 23.97 -0.30
CA VAL A 158 -0.52 25.15 0.52
C VAL A 158 -1.55 25.33 1.64
N ARG A 159 -2.84 25.10 1.34
CA ARG A 159 -3.90 25.18 2.35
C ARG A 159 -3.79 24.10 3.42
N LEU A 160 -3.42 22.88 3.03
CA LEU A 160 -3.19 21.80 4.00
C LEU A 160 -2.06 22.17 4.98
N ARG A 161 -0.96 22.74 4.47
CA ARG A 161 0.14 23.23 5.30
C ARG A 161 -0.31 24.34 6.26
N GLN A 162 -1.14 25.27 5.79
CA GLN A 162 -1.71 26.33 6.62
C GLN A 162 -2.56 25.76 7.78
N ILE A 163 -3.39 24.76 7.48
CA ILE A 163 -4.22 24.09 8.50
C ILE A 163 -3.33 23.39 9.54
N ASP A 164 -2.28 22.72 9.10
CA ASP A 164 -1.39 21.99 10.01
C ASP A 164 -0.54 22.94 10.87
N MET A 165 -0.07 24.06 10.32
CA MET A 165 0.56 25.12 11.11
C MET A 165 -0.40 25.70 12.15
N ALA A 166 -1.65 26.01 11.76
CA ALA A 166 -2.64 26.54 12.69
C ALA A 166 -2.95 25.57 13.85
N LYS A 167 -2.96 24.25 13.59
CA LYS A 167 -3.10 23.24 14.65
C LYS A 167 -1.89 23.23 15.59
N VAL A 168 -0.68 23.36 15.05
CA VAL A 168 0.55 23.41 15.84
C VAL A 168 0.57 24.67 16.70
N GLU A 169 0.25 25.83 16.14
CA GLU A 169 0.14 27.10 16.88
C GLU A 169 -0.92 27.04 17.97
N ALA A 170 -2.10 26.49 17.67
CA ALA A 170 -3.17 26.32 18.67
C ALA A 170 -2.74 25.40 19.83
N LYS A 171 -1.98 24.34 19.53
CA LYS A 171 -1.42 23.45 20.55
C LYS A 171 -0.37 24.17 21.40
N LEU A 172 0.56 24.88 20.76
CA LEU A 172 1.59 25.66 21.46
C LEU A 172 0.99 26.76 22.35
N ASP A 173 -0.06 27.44 21.87
CA ASP A 173 -0.76 28.45 22.66
C ASP A 173 -1.55 27.84 23.83
N SER A 174 -2.16 26.67 23.63
CA SER A 174 -2.76 25.89 24.73
C SER A 174 -1.73 25.53 25.79
N ASP A 175 -0.56 25.05 25.38
CA ASP A 175 0.51 24.65 26.28
C ASP A 175 1.12 25.86 27.02
N LYS A 176 1.29 27.00 26.34
CA LYS A 176 1.68 28.28 26.98
C LYS A 176 0.66 28.71 28.04
N ARG A 177 -0.63 28.65 27.73
CA ARG A 177 -1.69 28.99 28.69
C ARG A 177 -1.70 28.03 29.89
N LYS A 178 -1.46 26.74 29.69
CA LYS A 178 -1.29 25.76 30.79
C LYS A 178 -0.07 26.09 31.64
N ALA A 179 1.07 26.42 31.02
CA ALA A 179 2.31 26.77 31.71
C ALA A 179 2.17 28.05 32.57
N GLU A 180 1.53 29.10 32.06
CA GLU A 180 1.27 30.31 32.85
C GLU A 180 0.31 30.04 34.02
N ARG A 181 -0.75 29.24 33.82
CA ARG A 181 -1.63 28.83 34.94
C ARG A 181 -0.88 28.03 36.01
N LEU A 182 0.01 27.13 35.61
CA LEU A 182 0.85 26.38 36.55
C LEU A 182 1.78 27.31 37.34
N LYS A 183 2.43 28.27 36.64
CA LYS A 183 3.30 29.27 37.26
C LYS A 183 2.53 30.15 38.26
N ASP A 184 1.32 30.57 37.93
CA ASP A 184 0.47 31.36 38.82
C ASP A 184 0.03 30.54 40.04
N ALA A 185 -0.31 29.26 39.86
CA ALA A 185 -0.61 28.35 40.97
C ALA A 185 0.60 28.20 41.92
N ILE A 186 1.81 27.98 41.37
CA ILE A 186 3.06 27.92 42.16
C ILE A 186 3.32 29.24 42.90
N ARG A 187 3.16 30.38 42.24
CA ARG A 187 3.30 31.71 42.88
C ARG A 187 2.29 31.90 44.01
N GLY A 188 1.03 31.47 43.81
CA GLY A 188 0.01 31.50 44.84
C GLY A 188 0.41 30.69 46.07
N ILE A 189 0.97 29.49 45.86
CA ILE A 189 1.51 28.66 46.95
C ILE A 189 2.65 29.39 47.66
N ILE A 190 3.65 29.88 46.93
CA ILE A 190 4.82 30.59 47.50
C ILE A 190 4.42 31.83 48.29
N ASN A 191 3.40 32.57 47.83
CA ASN A 191 2.91 33.77 48.52
C ASN A 191 2.12 33.43 49.79
N ASN A 192 1.50 32.26 49.85
CA ASN A 192 0.74 31.78 51.01
C ASN A 192 1.62 31.04 52.04
N VAL A 193 2.89 30.78 51.72
CA VAL A 193 3.87 30.30 52.69
C VAL A 193 4.25 31.46 53.62
N ASP A 194 3.73 31.42 54.84
CA ASP A 194 4.09 32.28 55.97
C ASP A 194 5.59 32.19 56.26
N ARG A 195 6.32 33.21 55.80
CA ARG A 195 7.78 33.30 55.92
C ARG A 195 8.26 33.62 57.34
N VAL A 196 7.34 33.91 58.27
CA VAL A 196 7.67 34.44 59.61
C VAL A 196 7.58 33.36 60.69
N ASN A 197 6.64 32.41 60.61
CA ASN A 197 6.38 31.40 61.64
C ASN A 197 6.47 29.93 61.15
N GLY A 198 7.16 29.69 60.03
CA GLY A 198 7.09 28.48 59.21
C GLY A 198 7.34 27.12 59.87
N ILE A 199 6.35 26.60 60.60
CA ILE A 199 6.23 25.19 60.97
C ILE A 199 4.94 24.67 60.34
N TYR A 200 5.08 23.94 59.24
CA TYR A 200 3.99 23.27 58.55
C TYR A 200 3.90 21.82 58.97
N SER A 201 2.70 21.33 59.31
CA SER A 201 2.49 19.89 59.44
C SER A 201 2.48 19.23 58.06
N GLY A 202 2.70 17.91 58.00
CA GLY A 202 2.63 17.18 56.73
C GLY A 202 1.28 17.34 56.01
N GLU A 203 0.19 17.52 56.76
CA GLU A 203 -1.14 17.74 56.19
C GLU A 203 -1.30 19.15 55.59
N ASP A 204 -0.64 20.16 56.17
CA ASP A 204 -0.64 21.53 55.65
C ASP A 204 0.13 21.63 54.33
N VAL A 205 1.25 20.90 54.21
CA VAL A 205 2.02 20.79 52.97
C VAL A 205 1.19 20.12 51.87
N ILE A 206 0.45 19.06 52.19
CA ILE A 206 -0.44 18.39 51.22
C ILE A 206 -1.55 19.34 50.75
N LYS A 207 -2.18 20.10 51.65
CA LYS A 207 -3.21 21.09 51.30
C LYS A 207 -2.68 22.22 50.42
N LEU A 208 -1.46 22.68 50.69
CA LEU A 208 -0.78 23.70 49.87
C LEU A 208 -0.48 23.21 48.46
N LEU A 209 -0.11 21.93 48.29
CA LEU A 209 0.24 21.36 46.97
C LEU A 209 -0.95 20.83 46.18
N MET A 210 -2.12 20.64 46.81
CA MET A 210 -3.35 20.11 46.19
C MET A 210 -3.73 20.79 44.86
N PRO A 211 -3.63 22.13 44.69
CA PRO A 211 -3.95 22.80 43.43
C PRO A 211 -3.05 22.39 42.26
N LEU A 212 -1.83 21.89 42.52
CA LEU A 212 -0.93 21.40 41.47
C LEU A 212 -1.40 20.06 40.89
N GLY A 213 -2.27 19.34 41.58
CA GLY A 213 -2.84 18.07 41.13
C GLY A 213 -3.64 18.18 39.83
N GLU A 214 -4.19 19.35 39.52
CA GLU A 214 -4.91 19.62 38.25
C GLU A 214 -4.00 19.57 37.02
N PHE A 215 -2.67 19.68 37.21
CA PHE A 215 -1.68 19.68 36.14
C PHE A 215 -0.94 18.33 36.00
N ILE A 216 -1.22 17.36 36.88
CA ILE A 216 -0.49 16.08 36.97
C ILE A 216 -1.27 14.92 36.31
N ARG A 217 -2.51 15.13 35.85
CA ARG A 217 -3.28 14.06 35.19
C ARG A 217 -2.89 13.89 33.71
N GLU A 218 -2.56 12.65 33.35
CA GLU A 218 -2.50 12.13 31.98
C GLU A 218 -3.84 12.30 31.23
#